data_AF-A0A917QRS8-F1
#
_entry.id   AF-A0A917QRS8-F1
#
_cell.length_a   1.000
_cell.length_b   1.000
_cell.length_c   1.000
_cell.angle_alpha   90.00
_cell.angle_beta   90.00
_cell.angle_gamma   90.00
#
_symmetry.space_group_name_H-M   'P 1'
#
loop_
_entity.id
_entity.type
_entity.pdbx_description
1 polymer ?
#
loop_
_entity_poly.entity_id
_entity_poly.type
_entity_poly.pdbx_seq_one_letter_code
_entity_poly.pdbx_strand_id
1 'polypeptide(L)'
;MGGGGGETFHAPLSRAIQKLERRLGVVLLDRDSRTVALTNAGSVLLREARAALESIEAAERRTRRAASTRPELVLATKAGASNEVVVLPASHPAASQPQLSLDEITALSDLPLPRWPEPDGTYLAGLGPEVRNYSQLSQLIALGRACALVPESVSTGLPATCATVPVPDAPPVTTVIAWPPHSRSRPVAALVRIAMCE
;
A
#
# COMPACT_ATOMS: atom_id res chain seq x y z
N MET A 1 27.77 -5.78 -33.46
CA MET A 1 27.97 -4.37 -33.03
C MET A 1 26.99 -3.51 -33.80
N GLY A 2 26.01 -2.81 -33.23
CA GLY A 2 25.57 -2.65 -31.84
C GLY A 2 24.46 -1.58 -31.82
N GLY A 3 23.40 -1.85 -31.04
CA GLY A 3 22.39 -0.91 -30.53
C GLY A 3 21.25 -0.56 -31.50
N GLY A 4 19.96 -0.67 -31.16
CA GLY A 4 19.32 -0.94 -29.88
C GLY A 4 18.37 0.20 -29.49
N GLY A 5 17.06 -0.03 -29.67
CA GLY A 5 15.95 0.50 -28.85
C GLY A 5 15.81 2.01 -28.66
N GLY A 6 14.79 2.60 -29.30
CA GLY A 6 14.32 3.96 -29.01
C GLY A 6 12.85 4.12 -29.34
N GLU A 7 11.96 3.34 -28.70
CA GLU A 7 10.52 3.58 -28.77
C GLU A 7 10.18 4.88 -28.04
N THR A 8 10.09 5.97 -28.81
CA THR A 8 9.74 7.32 -28.34
C THR A 8 8.28 7.40 -27.89
N PHE A 9 8.01 7.18 -26.61
CA PHE A 9 6.75 7.53 -25.94
C PHE A 9 6.69 9.04 -25.59
N HIS A 10 6.54 9.96 -26.57
CA HIS A 10 6.56 11.41 -26.24
C HIS A 10 5.50 12.35 -26.87
N ALA A 11 4.59 11.88 -27.73
CA ALA A 11 3.62 12.78 -28.40
C ALA A 11 2.24 12.97 -27.70
N PRO A 12 1.58 11.94 -27.14
CA PRO A 12 0.20 12.08 -26.64
C PRO A 12 0.10 12.82 -25.30
N LEU A 13 1.00 12.49 -24.35
CA LEU A 13 0.98 13.01 -22.98
C LEU A 13 1.25 14.52 -22.93
N SER A 14 2.16 15.01 -23.78
CA SER A 14 2.49 16.44 -23.83
C SER A 14 1.30 17.29 -24.32
N ARG A 15 0.49 16.78 -25.25
CA ARG A 15 -0.67 17.52 -25.79
C ARG A 15 -1.83 17.61 -24.80
N ALA A 16 -2.06 16.55 -24.02
CA ALA A 16 -3.08 16.53 -22.98
C ALA A 16 -2.76 17.55 -21.87
N ILE A 17 -1.51 17.58 -21.42
CA ILE A 17 -1.04 18.52 -20.39
C ILE A 17 -1.09 19.96 -20.93
N GLN A 18 -0.62 20.22 -22.16
CA GLN A 18 -0.72 21.55 -22.76
C GLN A 18 -2.17 22.04 -22.90
N LYS A 19 -3.11 21.15 -23.23
CA LYS A 19 -4.53 21.50 -23.28
C LYS A 19 -5.07 21.84 -21.89
N LEU A 20 -4.61 21.14 -20.86
CA LEU A 20 -4.98 21.39 -19.48
C LEU A 20 -4.40 22.72 -18.97
N GLU A 21 -3.13 22.99 -19.23
CA GLU A 21 -2.46 24.26 -18.93
C GLU A 21 -3.17 25.45 -19.58
N ARG A 22 -3.49 25.35 -20.89
CA ARG A 22 -4.26 26.38 -21.60
C ARG A 22 -5.64 26.61 -20.99
N ARG A 23 -6.32 25.55 -20.56
CA ARG A 23 -7.66 25.66 -19.96
C ARG A 23 -7.63 26.28 -18.57
N LEU A 24 -6.58 25.99 -17.79
CA LEU A 24 -6.41 26.49 -16.44
C LEU A 24 -5.67 27.84 -16.38
N GLY A 25 -5.06 28.28 -17.48
CA GLY A 25 -4.30 29.53 -17.56
C GLY A 25 -3.00 29.51 -16.77
N VAL A 26 -2.50 28.34 -16.37
CA VAL A 26 -1.30 28.16 -15.55
C VAL A 26 -0.37 27.14 -16.17
N VAL A 27 0.93 27.33 -15.97
CA VAL A 27 1.96 26.36 -16.35
C VAL A 27 2.08 25.34 -15.21
N LEU A 28 1.91 24.05 -15.54
CA LEU A 28 1.92 22.95 -14.57
C LEU A 28 3.27 22.24 -14.55
N LEU A 29 4.00 22.26 -15.66
CA LEU A 29 5.32 21.67 -15.79
C LEU A 29 6.36 22.71 -16.22
N ASP A 30 7.46 22.76 -15.49
CA ASP A 30 8.68 23.40 -15.95
C ASP A 30 9.50 22.38 -16.76
N ARG A 31 10.00 22.82 -17.93
CA ARG A 31 10.74 21.97 -18.86
C ARG A 31 12.08 22.63 -19.16
N ASP A 32 13.12 22.23 -18.42
CA ASP A 32 14.49 22.44 -18.86
C ASP A 32 14.91 21.25 -19.76
N SER A 33 15.81 21.52 -20.68
CA SER A 33 16.37 20.65 -21.73
C SER A 33 16.84 19.24 -21.29
N ARG A 34 16.88 18.95 -19.98
CA ARG A 34 17.29 17.65 -19.42
C ARG A 34 16.29 17.05 -18.41
N THR A 35 15.33 17.81 -17.88
CA THR A 35 14.45 17.33 -16.80
C THR A 35 13.11 18.06 -16.81
N VAL A 36 12.02 17.31 -16.59
CA VAL A 36 10.66 17.86 -16.40
C VAL A 36 10.36 17.91 -14.91
N ALA A 37 9.99 19.08 -14.40
CA ALA A 37 9.62 19.29 -13.00
C ALA A 37 8.19 19.85 -12.89
N LEU A 38 7.51 19.59 -11.77
CA LEU A 38 6.23 20.22 -11.47
C LEU A 38 6.46 21.66 -11.02
N THR A 39 5.63 22.59 -11.49
CA THR A 39 5.53 23.91 -10.86
C THR A 39 4.79 23.80 -9.53
N ASN A 40 4.71 24.89 -8.77
CA ASN A 40 3.86 24.94 -7.57
C ASN A 40 2.38 24.66 -7.93
N ALA A 41 1.88 25.29 -9.00
CA ALA A 41 0.54 25.03 -9.53
C ALA A 41 0.36 23.56 -9.99
N GLY A 42 1.39 22.98 -10.62
CA GLY A 42 1.42 21.57 -10.99
C GLY A 42 1.32 20.63 -9.79
N SER A 43 2.04 20.93 -8.71
CA SER A 43 2.03 20.14 -7.48
C SER A 43 0.66 20.19 -6.79
N VAL A 44 0.05 21.37 -6.70
CA VAL A 44 -1.31 21.53 -6.15
C VAL A 44 -2.31 20.75 -7.00
N LEU A 45 -2.33 20.96 -8.31
CA LEU A 45 -3.27 20.26 -9.19
C LEU A 45 -3.09 18.75 -9.14
N LEU A 46 -1.86 18.24 -9.07
CA LEU A 46 -1.60 16.81 -8.98
C LEU A 46 -2.18 16.21 -7.70
N ARG A 47 -2.02 16.89 -6.56
CA ARG A 47 -2.60 16.46 -5.28
C ARG A 47 -4.13 16.42 -5.34
N GLU A 48 -4.74 17.51 -5.80
CA GLU A 48 -6.21 17.61 -5.88
C GLU A 48 -6.79 16.63 -6.92
N ALA A 49 -6.14 16.44 -8.06
CA ALA A 49 -6.56 15.50 -9.08
C ALA A 49 -6.48 14.05 -8.58
N ARG A 50 -5.44 13.69 -7.82
CA ARG A 50 -5.33 12.37 -7.20
C ARG A 50 -6.46 12.12 -6.21
N ALA A 51 -6.71 13.07 -5.30
CA ALA A 51 -7.81 12.96 -4.35
C ALA A 51 -9.18 12.83 -5.05
N ALA A 52 -9.40 13.58 -6.13
CA ALA A 52 -10.62 13.49 -6.92
C ALA A 52 -10.77 12.12 -7.62
N LEU A 53 -9.71 11.59 -8.20
CA LEU A 53 -9.71 10.27 -8.84
C LEU A 53 -9.95 9.15 -7.81
N GLU A 54 -9.29 9.21 -6.65
CA GLU A 54 -9.53 8.26 -5.55
C GLU A 54 -10.98 8.31 -5.07
N SER A 55 -11.57 9.50 -5.00
CA SER A 55 -12.97 9.68 -4.65
C SER A 55 -13.91 9.03 -5.67
N ILE A 56 -13.63 9.21 -6.97
CA ILE A 56 -14.36 8.58 -8.07
C ILE A 56 -14.24 7.05 -8.00
N GLU A 57 -13.03 6.51 -7.89
CA GLU A 57 -12.81 5.06 -7.78
C GLU A 57 -13.51 4.47 -6.55
N ALA A 58 -13.47 5.19 -5.43
CA ALA A 58 -14.16 4.78 -4.22
C ALA A 58 -15.69 4.81 -4.41
N ALA A 59 -16.23 5.81 -5.11
CA ALA A 59 -17.64 5.88 -5.46
C ALA A 59 -18.03 4.70 -6.35
N GLU A 60 -17.26 4.41 -7.40
CA GLU A 60 -17.50 3.26 -8.27
C GLU A 60 -17.47 1.92 -7.52
N ARG A 61 -16.48 1.70 -6.64
CA ARG A 61 -16.43 0.49 -5.80
C ARG A 61 -17.69 0.39 -4.94
N ARG A 62 -18.14 1.48 -4.32
CA ARG A 62 -19.37 1.50 -3.51
C ARG A 62 -20.60 1.19 -4.36
N THR A 63 -20.69 1.75 -5.57
CA THR A 63 -21.79 1.49 -6.51
C THR A 63 -21.81 0.02 -6.96
N ARG A 64 -20.65 -0.56 -7.32
CA ARG A 64 -20.54 -1.98 -7.67
C ARG A 64 -20.93 -2.90 -6.51
N ARG A 65 -20.51 -2.55 -5.28
CA ARG A 65 -20.93 -3.28 -4.07
C ARG A 65 -22.43 -3.17 -3.82
N ALA A 66 -23.02 -1.99 -4.01
CA ALA A 66 -24.46 -1.79 -3.86
C ALA A 66 -25.28 -2.56 -4.91
N ALA A 67 -24.72 -2.78 -6.10
CA ALA A 67 -25.33 -3.58 -7.16
C ALA A 67 -25.21 -5.11 -6.94
N SER A 68 -24.31 -5.56 -6.05
CA SER A 68 -24.16 -6.98 -5.72
C SER A 68 -25.27 -7.45 -4.79
N THR A 69 -25.99 -8.50 -5.18
CA THR A 69 -27.03 -9.15 -4.34
C THR A 69 -26.44 -10.10 -3.30
N ARG A 70 -25.11 -10.28 -3.28
CA ARG A 70 -24.40 -11.02 -2.22
C ARG A 70 -23.82 -10.02 -1.21
N PRO A 71 -24.09 -10.18 0.10
CA PRO A 71 -23.55 -9.30 1.12
C PRO A 71 -22.02 -9.48 1.20
N GLU A 72 -21.28 -8.60 0.54
CA GLU A 72 -19.82 -8.57 0.63
C GLU A 72 -19.43 -7.64 1.79
N LEU A 73 -19.25 -8.24 2.97
CA LEU A 73 -18.66 -7.55 4.11
C LEU A 73 -17.14 -7.59 3.95
N VAL A 74 -16.53 -6.44 3.66
CA VAL A 74 -15.06 -6.34 3.68
C VAL A 74 -14.61 -6.12 5.11
N LEU A 75 -14.17 -7.20 5.71
CA LEU A 75 -13.52 -7.26 7.00
C LEU A 75 -12.04 -6.91 6.82
N ALA A 76 -11.60 -5.78 7.35
CA ALA A 76 -10.19 -5.57 7.65
C ALA A 76 -9.96 -6.11 9.06
N THR A 77 -9.51 -7.36 9.16
CA THR A 77 -9.01 -7.92 10.42
C THR A 77 -7.49 -7.91 10.34
N LYS A 78 -6.83 -7.43 11.39
CA LYS A 78 -5.55 -8.03 11.80
C LYS A 78 -5.95 -9.13 12.79
N ALA A 79 -5.30 -10.28 12.84
CA ALA A 79 -5.77 -11.37 13.71
C ALA A 79 -5.21 -11.17 15.12
N GLY A 80 -6.08 -11.03 16.12
CA GLY A 80 -5.70 -11.01 17.55
C GLY A 80 -5.47 -12.45 18.04
N ALA A 81 -4.35 -12.68 18.72
CA ALA A 81 -3.78 -13.98 19.12
C ALA A 81 -3.11 -14.81 17.99
N SER A 82 -2.68 -14.17 16.91
CA SER A 82 -1.76 -14.82 15.96
C SER A 82 -0.31 -14.56 16.37
N ASN A 83 0.54 -15.57 16.27
CA ASN A 83 1.99 -15.34 16.23
C ASN A 83 2.29 -14.38 15.09
N GLU A 84 3.20 -13.43 15.28
CA GLU A 84 3.67 -12.59 14.19
C GLU A 84 4.81 -13.30 13.46
N VAL A 85 4.83 -13.13 12.15
CA VAL A 85 5.90 -13.60 11.27
C VAL A 85 6.40 -12.43 10.45
N VAL A 86 7.69 -12.43 10.13
CA VAL A 86 8.24 -11.54 9.12
C VAL A 86 8.23 -12.25 7.78
N VAL A 87 7.71 -11.56 6.77
CA VAL A 87 7.75 -11.98 5.37
C VAL A 87 8.89 -11.26 4.67
N LEU A 88 9.78 -12.02 4.07
CA LEU A 88 10.96 -11.52 3.37
C LEU A 88 11.26 -12.35 2.12
N PRO A 89 12.18 -11.94 1.24
CA PRO A 89 12.53 -12.71 0.05
C PRO A 89 13.13 -14.07 0.46
N ALA A 90 12.70 -15.14 -0.19
CA ALA A 90 13.20 -16.49 0.09
C ALA A 90 14.71 -16.65 -0.17
N SER A 91 15.29 -15.80 -1.01
CA SER A 91 16.73 -15.78 -1.30
C SER A 91 17.58 -15.06 -0.25
N HIS A 92 16.97 -14.37 0.72
CA HIS A 92 17.72 -13.59 1.70
C HIS A 92 18.23 -14.48 2.85
N PRO A 93 19.45 -14.29 3.38
CA PRO A 93 20.03 -15.15 4.42
C PRO A 93 19.16 -15.31 5.67
N ALA A 94 18.47 -14.24 6.07
CA ALA A 94 17.57 -14.29 7.23
C ALA A 94 16.39 -15.25 7.04
N ALA A 95 16.06 -15.68 5.82
CA ALA A 95 15.00 -16.65 5.55
C ALA A 95 15.33 -18.06 6.05
N SER A 96 16.61 -18.35 6.30
CA SER A 96 17.06 -19.63 6.86
C SER A 96 17.07 -19.63 8.39
N GLN A 97 16.78 -18.50 9.03
CA GLN A 97 16.74 -18.42 10.49
C GLN A 97 15.47 -19.09 11.02
N PRO A 98 15.56 -19.83 12.15
CA PRO A 98 14.40 -20.49 12.74
C PRO A 98 13.39 -19.49 13.34
N GLN A 99 13.87 -18.31 13.74
CA GLN A 99 13.10 -17.18 14.26
C GLN A 99 13.96 -15.92 14.17
N LEU A 100 13.34 -14.74 14.23
CA LEU A 100 14.00 -13.44 14.27
C LEU A 100 13.37 -12.57 15.34
N SER A 101 14.16 -11.75 16.02
CA SER A 101 13.67 -10.72 16.93
C SER A 101 13.28 -9.44 16.19
N LEU A 102 12.48 -8.57 16.82
CA LEU A 102 12.14 -7.27 16.24
C LEU A 102 13.39 -6.38 16.06
N ASP A 103 14.33 -6.45 16.99
CA ASP A 103 15.61 -5.73 16.91
C ASP A 103 16.47 -6.23 15.74
N GLU A 104 16.51 -7.55 15.52
CA GLU A 104 17.23 -8.12 14.37
C GLU A 104 16.59 -7.68 13.04
N ILE A 105 15.26 -7.64 12.97
CA ILE A 105 14.53 -7.19 11.77
C ILE A 105 14.80 -5.71 11.50
N THR A 106 14.74 -4.86 12.52
CA THR A 106 15.00 -3.41 12.34
C THR A 106 16.46 -3.10 12.02
N ALA A 107 17.39 -3.99 12.38
CA ALA A 107 18.80 -3.91 11.99
C ALA A 107 19.06 -4.32 10.51
N LEU A 108 18.11 -5.00 9.85
CA LEU A 108 18.21 -5.34 8.41
C LEU A 108 18.11 -4.08 7.55
N SER A 109 19.28 -3.52 7.23
CA SER A 109 19.40 -2.26 6.48
C SER A 109 19.01 -2.41 5.00
N ASP A 110 19.18 -3.61 4.45
CA ASP A 110 18.87 -3.96 3.07
C ASP A 110 17.40 -4.35 2.85
N LEU A 111 16.71 -4.79 3.91
CA LEU A 111 15.29 -5.12 3.93
C LEU A 111 14.52 -4.33 5.00
N PRO A 112 14.38 -3.00 4.84
CA PRO A 112 13.69 -2.19 5.84
C PRO A 112 12.17 -2.46 5.85
N LEU A 113 11.54 -2.26 7.01
CA LEU A 113 10.09 -2.36 7.18
C LEU A 113 9.36 -1.24 6.41
N PRO A 114 8.21 -1.52 5.75
CA PRO A 114 7.46 -0.54 5.01
C PRO A 114 6.86 0.52 5.94
N ARG A 115 6.71 1.73 5.41
CA ARG A 115 5.98 2.81 6.06
C ARG A 115 4.59 2.90 5.47
N TRP A 116 3.59 2.92 6.35
CA TRP A 116 2.19 3.06 5.98
C TRP A 116 1.74 4.51 6.19
N PRO A 117 0.75 4.98 5.39
CA PRO A 117 0.16 6.27 5.63
C PRO A 117 -0.65 6.25 6.93
N GLU A 118 -0.49 7.28 7.73
CA GLU A 118 -1.37 7.63 8.84
C GLU A 118 -2.77 7.97 8.33
N PRO A 119 -3.80 8.02 9.20
CA PRO A 119 -5.17 8.36 8.80
C PRO A 119 -5.30 9.71 8.08
N ASP A 120 -4.37 10.64 8.32
CA ASP A 120 -4.29 11.95 7.66
C ASP A 120 -3.51 11.93 6.32
N GLY A 121 -3.03 10.76 5.91
CA GLY A 121 -2.27 10.53 4.68
C GLY A 121 -0.78 10.87 4.79
N THR A 122 -0.30 11.30 5.96
CA THR A 122 1.13 11.51 6.22
C THR A 122 1.85 10.20 6.48
N TYR A 123 3.18 10.19 6.44
CA TYR A 123 3.98 9.01 6.76
C TYR A 123 4.86 9.33 7.96
N LEU A 124 4.93 8.40 8.92
CA LEU A 124 5.94 8.47 9.96
C LEU A 124 7.35 8.44 9.34
N ALA A 125 8.28 9.17 9.95
CA ALA A 125 9.67 9.18 9.51
C ALA A 125 10.31 7.78 9.72
N GLY A 126 11.14 7.34 8.76
CA GLY A 126 11.83 6.05 8.83
C GLY A 126 12.71 5.79 7.61
N LEU A 127 13.36 4.63 7.56
CA LEU A 127 14.26 4.26 6.46
C LEU A 127 13.59 3.42 5.37
N GLY A 128 12.45 2.80 5.66
CA GLY A 128 11.79 1.90 4.70
C GLY A 128 10.88 2.58 3.69
N PRO A 129 10.46 1.85 2.64
CA PRO A 129 9.70 2.40 1.53
C PRO A 129 8.29 2.81 1.96
N GLU A 130 7.77 3.87 1.35
CA GLU A 130 6.38 4.28 1.51
C GLU A 130 5.46 3.37 0.67
N VAL A 131 4.53 2.73 1.35
CA VAL A 131 3.61 1.76 0.75
C VAL A 131 2.18 2.26 0.91
N ARG A 132 1.38 2.15 -0.16
CA ARG A 132 -0.02 2.59 -0.18
C ARG A 132 -1.02 1.44 -0.23
N ASN A 133 -0.57 0.26 -0.66
CA ASN A 133 -1.41 -0.92 -0.78
C ASN A 133 -0.58 -2.21 -0.70
N TYR A 134 -1.29 -3.32 -0.49
CA TYR A 134 -0.68 -4.63 -0.34
C TYR A 134 0.03 -5.12 -1.61
N SER A 135 -0.46 -4.78 -2.80
CA SER A 135 0.19 -5.17 -4.08
C SER A 135 1.57 -4.53 -4.24
N GLN A 136 1.71 -3.26 -3.88
CA GLN A 136 3.00 -2.56 -3.88
C GLN A 136 3.94 -3.20 -2.86
N LEU A 137 3.45 -3.55 -1.67
CA LEU A 137 4.25 -4.24 -0.65
C LEU A 137 4.79 -5.57 -1.16
N SER A 138 3.92 -6.42 -1.72
CA SER A 138 4.32 -7.76 -2.16
C SER A 138 5.35 -7.70 -3.28
N GLN A 139 5.25 -6.73 -4.18
CA GLN A 139 6.26 -6.47 -5.21
C GLN A 139 7.61 -6.07 -4.61
N LEU A 140 7.62 -5.19 -3.60
CA LEU A 140 8.85 -4.76 -2.94
C LEU A 140 9.54 -5.91 -2.19
N ILE A 141 8.76 -6.77 -1.53
CA ILE A 141 9.28 -7.98 -0.90
C ILE A 141 9.84 -8.92 -1.96
N ALA A 142 9.10 -9.22 -3.02
CA ALA A 142 9.58 -10.11 -4.08
C ALA A 142 10.87 -9.62 -4.76
N LEU A 143 11.06 -8.29 -4.83
CA LEU A 143 12.27 -7.66 -5.39
C LEU A 143 13.43 -7.55 -4.39
N GLY A 144 13.29 -8.01 -3.15
CA GLY A 144 14.34 -7.86 -2.14
C GLY A 144 14.57 -6.43 -1.69
N ARG A 145 13.51 -5.63 -1.59
CA ARG A 145 13.57 -4.20 -1.22
C ARG A 145 12.85 -3.87 0.09
N ALA A 146 12.15 -4.83 0.68
CA ALA A 146 11.46 -4.67 1.96
C ALA A 146 11.21 -6.03 2.60
N CYS A 147 10.95 -6.02 3.91
CA CYS A 147 10.29 -7.12 4.62
C CYS A 147 9.01 -6.60 5.28
N ALA A 148 8.10 -7.46 5.71
CA ALA A 148 6.87 -7.05 6.39
C ALA A 148 6.54 -7.92 7.58
N LEU A 149 6.26 -7.29 8.72
CA LEU A 149 5.71 -7.98 9.90
C LEU A 149 4.19 -8.12 9.74
N VAL A 150 3.72 -9.36 9.79
CA VAL A 150 2.30 -9.68 9.60
C VAL A 150 1.87 -10.82 10.54
N PRO A 151 0.57 -10.94 10.84
CA PRO A 151 0.06 -12.15 11.48
C PRO A 151 0.38 -13.41 10.68
N GLU A 152 0.69 -14.51 11.35
CA GLU A 152 0.91 -15.81 10.72
C GLU A 152 -0.27 -16.22 9.80
N SER A 153 -1.50 -15.91 10.18
CA SER A 153 -2.70 -16.22 9.40
C SER A 153 -2.72 -15.61 7.99
N VAL A 154 -2.12 -14.43 7.79
CA VAL A 154 -2.05 -13.78 6.47
C VAL A 154 -0.84 -14.21 5.64
N SER A 155 0.05 -15.02 6.22
CA SER A 155 1.18 -15.62 5.50
C SER A 155 0.77 -16.82 4.63
N THR A 156 -0.48 -17.28 4.78
CA THR A 156 -1.03 -18.39 4.01
C THR A 156 -1.12 -18.03 2.52
N GLY A 157 -0.53 -18.86 1.65
CA GLY A 157 -0.61 -18.69 0.20
C GLY A 157 0.35 -17.63 -0.38
N LEU A 158 1.42 -17.29 0.34
CA LEU A 158 2.48 -16.44 -0.21
C LEU A 158 3.17 -17.09 -1.43
N PRO A 159 3.67 -16.29 -2.39
CA PRO A 159 4.44 -16.80 -3.51
C PRO A 159 5.72 -17.51 -3.05
N ALA A 160 6.21 -18.48 -3.83
CA ALA A 160 7.46 -19.21 -3.53
C ALA A 160 8.72 -18.32 -3.46
N THR A 161 8.64 -17.08 -3.95
CA THR A 161 9.70 -16.07 -3.83
C THR A 161 9.77 -15.43 -2.44
N CYS A 162 8.80 -15.70 -1.57
CA CYS A 162 8.74 -15.19 -0.21
C CYS A 162 8.96 -16.32 0.80
N ALA A 163 9.61 -16.00 1.91
CA ALA A 163 9.75 -16.85 3.08
C ALA A 163 9.14 -16.15 4.29
N THR A 164 8.72 -16.96 5.25
CA THR A 164 8.10 -16.54 6.50
C THR A 164 8.95 -17.00 7.66
N VAL A 165 9.36 -16.09 8.53
CA VAL A 165 10.16 -16.41 9.72
C VAL A 165 9.40 -15.95 10.98
N PRO A 166 9.24 -16.80 12.01
CA PRO A 166 8.56 -16.43 13.26
C PRO A 166 9.24 -15.28 14.01
N VAL A 167 8.43 -14.43 14.65
CA VAL A 167 8.88 -13.28 15.47
C VAL A 167 8.25 -13.35 16.87
N PRO A 168 8.85 -14.10 17.81
CA PRO A 168 8.23 -14.41 19.10
C PRO A 168 8.18 -13.23 20.08
N ASP A 169 9.03 -12.22 19.90
CA ASP A 169 9.11 -11.01 20.72
C ASP A 169 8.27 -9.85 20.16
N ALA A 170 7.49 -10.09 19.11
CA ALA A 170 6.62 -9.08 18.54
C ALA A 170 5.60 -8.59 19.60
N PRO A 171 5.39 -7.27 19.73
CA PRO A 171 4.44 -6.74 20.70
C PRO A 171 3.02 -7.21 20.35
N PRO A 172 2.17 -7.50 21.37
CA PRO A 172 0.81 -7.95 21.13
C PRO A 172 0.04 -6.89 20.34
N VAL A 173 -0.39 -7.24 19.13
CA VAL A 173 -1.12 -6.30 18.28
C VAL A 173 -2.60 -6.32 18.63
N THR A 174 -3.11 -5.18 19.10
CA THR A 174 -4.54 -5.02 19.33
C THR A 174 -5.28 -4.91 18.00
N THR A 175 -6.14 -5.87 17.74
CA THR A 175 -7.02 -5.86 16.58
C THR A 175 -8.25 -5.03 16.88
N VAL A 176 -8.55 -4.07 16.00
CA VAL A 176 -9.78 -3.29 16.08
C VAL A 176 -10.63 -3.51 14.83
N ILE A 177 -11.92 -3.71 15.04
CA ILE A 177 -12.91 -3.62 13.96
C ILE A 177 -13.35 -2.15 13.91
N ALA A 178 -13.11 -1.48 12.78
CA ALA A 178 -13.51 -0.09 12.59
C ALA A 178 -14.69 0.01 11.61
N TRP A 179 -15.67 0.85 11.93
CA TRP A 179 -16.78 1.18 11.05
C TRP A 179 -17.13 2.67 11.17
N PRO A 180 -17.72 3.29 10.12
CA PRO A 180 -18.18 4.66 10.23
C PRO A 180 -19.19 4.81 11.37
N PRO A 181 -19.11 5.86 12.22
CA PRO A 181 -19.99 6.03 13.37
C PRO A 181 -21.49 6.09 13.01
N HIS A 182 -21.81 6.39 11.74
CA HIS A 182 -23.19 6.45 11.22
C HIS A 182 -23.61 5.18 10.46
N SER A 183 -22.80 4.11 10.50
CA SER A 183 -23.11 2.86 9.80
C SER A 183 -24.35 2.18 10.39
N ARG A 184 -25.38 1.98 9.56
CA ARG A 184 -26.60 1.22 9.89
C ARG A 184 -26.63 -0.17 9.24
N SER A 185 -25.46 -0.67 8.85
CA SER A 185 -25.32 -1.96 8.15
C SER A 185 -25.67 -3.12 9.09
N ARG A 186 -26.76 -3.85 8.78
CA ARG A 186 -27.16 -5.07 9.51
C ARG A 186 -26.05 -6.14 9.54
N PRO A 187 -25.30 -6.39 8.44
CA PRO A 187 -24.13 -7.27 8.46
C PRO A 187 -23.04 -6.85 9.45
N VAL A 188 -22.70 -5.55 9.54
CA VAL A 188 -21.71 -5.04 10.51
C VAL A 188 -22.20 -5.25 11.93
N ALA A 189 -23.47 -4.94 12.20
CA ALA A 189 -24.08 -5.14 13.52
C ALA A 189 -24.21 -6.63 13.91
N ALA A 190 -24.38 -7.53 12.95
CA ALA A 190 -24.36 -8.97 13.19
C ALA A 190 -22.94 -9.45 13.55
N LEU A 191 -21.94 -9.00 12.79
CA LEU A 191 -20.54 -9.32 13.04
C LEU A 191 -20.05 -8.83 14.41
N VAL A 192 -20.33 -7.58 14.78
CA VAL A 192 -19.94 -7.03 16.09
C VAL A 192 -20.54 -7.84 17.23
N ARG A 193 -21.81 -8.25 17.11
CA ARG A 193 -22.45 -9.11 18.11
C ARG A 193 -21.80 -10.48 18.22
N ILE A 194 -21.37 -11.07 17.11
CA ILE A 194 -20.64 -12.35 17.12
C ILE A 194 -19.27 -12.17 17.77
N ALA A 195 -18.54 -11.12 17.40
CA ALA A 195 -17.17 -10.86 17.88
C ALA A 195 -17.08 -10.42 19.35
N MET A 196 -18.19 -9.98 19.97
CA MET A 196 -18.25 -9.57 21.38
C MET A 196 -18.86 -10.63 22.31
N CYS A 197 -19.31 -11.77 21.77
CA CYS A 197 -19.92 -12.85 22.55
C CYS A 197 -18.96 -14.00 22.89
N GLU A 198 -17.66 -13.87 22.57
CA GLU A 198 -16.57 -14.66 23.15
C GLU A 198 -15.92 -13.91 24.31
#